data_AF-A0A0K6H3Q5-F1
#
_entry.id   AF-A0A0K6H3Q5-F1
#
_cell.length_a   1.000
_cell.length_b   1.000
_cell.length_c   1.000
_cell.angle_alpha   90.00
_cell.angle_beta   90.00
_cell.angle_gamma   90.00
#
_symmetry.space_group_name_H-M   'P 1'
#
loop_
_entity.id
_entity.type
_entity.pdbx_description
1 polymer ?
#
loop_
_entity_poly.entity_id
_entity_poly.type
_entity_poly.pdbx_seq_one_letter_code
_entity_poly.pdbx_strand_id
1 'polypeptide(L)' 'MAKVVVVGTELGGVTVAYELREKLTKGTDILVIGEGSEFNFVPSNPWLTWEYWRRFFSNSSKSTA' A
#
# COMPACT_ATOMS: atom_id res chain seq x y z
N MET A 1 24.46 4.23 -18.83
CA MET A 1 23.69 4.45 -17.59
C MET A 1 22.30 3.88 -17.84
N ALA A 2 21.91 2.85 -17.10
CA ALA A 2 20.61 2.20 -17.29
C ALA A 2 19.54 2.91 -16.46
N LYS A 3 18.33 3.04 -17.02
CA LYS A 3 17.14 3.51 -16.31
C LYS A 3 16.12 2.38 -16.26
N VAL A 4 15.64 2.08 -15.07
CA VAL A 4 14.63 1.06 -14.82
C VAL A 4 13.39 1.74 -14.27
N VAL A 5 12.27 1.55 -14.96
CA VAL A 5 10.97 2.06 -14.52
C VAL A 5 10.16 0.89 -14.00
N VAL A 6 9.76 0.96 -12.74
CA VAL A 6 8.85 0.01 -12.10
C VAL A 6 7.46 0.66 -12.09
N VAL A 7 6.49 -0.03 -12.68
CA VAL A 7 5.09 0.43 -12.73
C VAL A 7 4.30 -0.32 -11.65
N GLY A 8 3.64 0.45 -10.78
CA GLY A 8 2.97 -0.01 -9.57
C GLY A 8 3.71 0.47 -8.32
N THR A 9 2.97 1.13 -7.43
CA THR A 9 3.46 1.66 -6.13
C THR A 9 2.97 0.85 -4.94
N GLU A 10 2.32 -0.29 -5.21
CA GLU A 10 1.83 -1.22 -4.21
C GLU A 10 2.88 -2.29 -3.88
N LEU A 11 2.47 -3.33 -3.13
CA LEU A 11 3.33 -4.40 -2.63
C LEU A 11 4.32 -4.92 -3.68
N GLY A 12 3.81 -5.33 -4.85
CA GLY A 12 4.67 -5.89 -5.90
C GLY A 12 5.72 -4.91 -6.41
N GLY A 13 5.31 -3.70 -6.79
CA GLY A 13 6.22 -2.71 -7.37
C GLY A 13 7.24 -2.19 -6.36
N VAL A 14 6.84 -1.95 -5.13
CA VAL A 14 7.75 -1.52 -4.06
C VAL A 14 8.77 -2.61 -3.73
N THR A 15 8.34 -3.86 -3.57
CA THR A 15 9.26 -4.98 -3.30
C THR A 15 10.28 -5.15 -4.42
N VAL A 16 9.83 -5.12 -5.69
CA VAL A 16 10.73 -5.20 -6.85
C VAL A 16 11.71 -4.03 -6.89
N ALA A 17 11.26 -2.80 -6.60
CA ALA A 17 12.15 -1.64 -6.60
C ALA A 17 13.29 -1.76 -5.57
N TYR A 18 13.00 -2.25 -4.36
CA TYR A 18 14.02 -2.48 -3.34
C TYR A 18 14.97 -3.62 -3.71
N GLU A 19 14.46 -4.74 -4.25
CA GLU A 19 15.33 -5.82 -4.73
C GLU A 19 16.25 -5.38 -5.87
N LEU A 20 15.74 -4.57 -6.80
CA LEU A 20 16.54 -4.00 -7.88
C LEU A 20 17.60 -3.04 -7.34
N ARG A 21 17.28 -2.26 -6.31
CA ARG A 21 18.24 -1.35 -5.66
C ARG A 21 19.39 -2.10 -4.98
N GLU A 22 19.13 -3.29 -4.46
CA GLU A 22 20.15 -4.16 -3.87
C GLU A 22 21.00 -4.87 -4.93
N LYS A 23 20.37 -5.36 -6.01
CA LYS A 23 21.03 -6.18 -7.03
C LYS A 23 21.78 -5.37 -8.10
N LEU A 24 21.36 -4.14 -8.38
CA LEU A 24 21.93 -3.31 -9.45
C LEU A 24 23.05 -2.40 -8.96
N THR A 25 23.93 -2.02 -9.88
CA THR A 25 25.05 -1.10 -9.59
C THR A 25 24.52 0.28 -9.21
N LYS A 26 25.22 0.98 -8.29
CA LYS A 26 24.85 2.29 -7.74
C LYS A 26 24.55 3.40 -8.76
N GLY A 27 25.02 3.26 -10.01
CA GLY A 27 24.75 4.18 -11.11
C GLY A 27 23.47 3.90 -11.91
N THR A 28 22.66 2.93 -11.48
CA THR A 28 21.36 2.62 -12.10
C THR A 28 20.27 3.49 -11.48
N ASP A 29 19.57 4.23 -12.33
CA ASP A 29 18.42 5.04 -11.94
C ASP A 29 17.18 4.14 -11.89
N ILE A 30 16.54 4.06 -10.72
CA ILE A 30 15.32 3.26 -10.51
C ILE A 30 14.19 4.24 -10.19
N LEU A 31 13.18 4.29 -11.06
CA LEU A 31 12.00 5.14 -10.90
C LEU A 31 10.77 4.25 -10.70
N VAL A 32 10.04 4.48 -9.60
CA VAL A 32 8.75 3.82 -9.37
C VAL A 32 7.64 4.80 -9.72
N ILE A 33 6.68 4.38 -10.53
CA ILE A 33 5.50 5.17 -10.90
C ILE A 33 4.24 4.39 -10.57
N GLY A 34 3.20 5.09 -10.12
CA GLY A 34 1.92 4.48 -9.76
C GLY A 34 0.86 5.53 -9.46
N GLU A 35 -0.34 5.07 -9.13
CA GLU A 35 -1.47 5.93 -8.81
C GLU A 35 -1.42 6.33 -7.33
N GLY A 36 -1.13 7.61 -7.06
CA GLY A 36 -1.08 8.16 -5.70
C GLY A 36 0.33 8.19 -5.09
N SER A 37 0.44 8.88 -3.95
CA SER A 37 1.69 9.10 -3.21
C SER A 37 1.82 8.23 -1.95
N GLU A 38 0.82 7.41 -1.65
CA GLU A 38 0.72 6.63 -0.41
C GLU A 38 0.65 5.13 -0.70
N PHE A 39 1.27 4.35 0.19
CA PHE A 39 1.21 2.90 0.14
C PHE A 39 0.04 2.39 0.99
N ASN A 40 -0.85 1.61 0.37
CA ASN A 40 -1.95 0.95 1.05
C ASN A 40 -1.71 -0.56 1.12
N PHE A 41 -1.72 -1.11 2.33
CA PHE A 41 -1.67 -2.57 2.53
C PHE A 41 -3.06 -3.17 2.31
N VAL A 42 -3.45 -3.35 1.04
CA VAL A 42 -4.79 -3.83 0.63
C VAL A 42 -5.34 -5.02 1.44
N PRO A 43 -4.54 -6.02 1.87
CA PRO A 43 -5.06 -7.11 2.68
C PRO A 43 -5.64 -6.70 4.05
N SER A 44 -5.33 -5.51 4.59
CA SER A 44 -5.91 -5.02 5.85
C SER A 44 -7.26 -4.32 5.69
N ASN A 45 -7.71 -4.03 4.47
CA ASN A 45 -8.99 -3.35 4.21
C ASN A 45 -10.22 -4.03 4.87
N PRO A 46 -10.32 -5.37 4.94
CA PRO A 46 -11.43 -6.03 5.64
C PRO A 46 -11.52 -5.63 7.12
N TRP A 47 -10.42 -5.27 7.78
CA TRP A 47 -10.47 -4.78 9.17
C TRP A 47 -11.12 -3.41 9.34
N LEU A 48 -10.99 -2.54 8.34
CA LEU A 48 -11.77 -1.30 8.34
C LEU A 48 -13.26 -1.62 8.31
N THR A 49 -13.69 -2.53 7.43
CA THR A 49 -15.12 -2.90 7.34
C THR A 49 -15.65 -3.52 8.63
N TRP A 50 -14.87 -4.36 9.29
CA TRP A 50 -15.22 -4.94 10.58
C TRP A 50 -15.36 -3.89 11.68
N GLU A 51 -14.45 -2.91 11.71
CA GLU A 51 -14.49 -1.83 12.70
C GLU A 51 -15.72 -0.93 12.51
N TYR A 52 -16.08 -0.62 11.27
CA TYR A 52 -17.33 0.10 10.98
C TYR A 52 -18.55 -0.67 11.48
N TRP A 53 -18.58 -1.99 11.29
CA TRP A 53 -19.66 -2.84 11.77
C TRP A 53 -19.74 -2.80 13.31
N ARG A 54 -18.62 -3.00 14.01
CA ARG A 54 -18.56 -2.91 15.48
C ARG A 54 -19.08 -1.57 16.00
N ARG A 55 -18.65 -0.46 15.40
CA ARG A 55 -19.07 0.90 15.79
C ARG A 55 -20.57 1.11 15.54
N PHE A 56 -21.11 0.60 14.44
CA PHE A 56 -22.53 0.70 14.13
C PHE A 56 -23.41 0.04 15.21
N PHE A 57 -23.14 -1.21 15.58
CA PHE A 57 -23.93 -1.89 16.61
C PHE A 57 -23.73 -1.32 18.01
N SER A 58 -22.52 -0.87 18.34
CA SER A 58 -22.25 -0.20 19.62
C SER A 58 -23.05 1.10 19.77
N ASN A 59 -23.15 1.91 18.71
CA ASN A 59 -23.89 3.17 18.75
C ASN A 59 -25.41 2.96 18.66
N SER A 60 -25.88 1.96 17.90
CA SER A 60 -27.30 1.61 17.84
C SER A 60 -27.86 1.18 19.20
N SER A 61 -27.07 0.47 20.02
CA SER A 61 -27.47 0.07 21.38
C SER A 61 -27.60 1.24 22.35
N LYS A 62 -26.86 2.33 22.14
CA LYS A 62 -26.87 3.51 23.02
C LYS A 62 -27.99 4.50 22.70
N SER A 63 -28.56 4.45 21.50
CA SER A 63 -29.64 5.34 21.07
C SER A 63 -31.04 4.90 21.53
N THR A 64 -31.17 3.67 22.05
CA THR A 64 -32.44 3.07 22.50
C THR A 64 -32.60 3.06 24.02
N ALA A 65 -31.71 3.73 24.75
CA ALA A 65 -31.79 3.94 26.20
C ALA A 65 -31.97 5.45 26.47
#